data_AF-A0A2S8PC33-F1
#
_entry.id   AF-A0A2S8PC33-F1
#
_cell.length_a   1.000
_cell.length_b   1.000
_cell.length_c   1.000
_cell.angle_alpha   90.00
_cell.angle_beta   90.00
_cell.angle_gamma   90.00
#
_symmetry.space_group_name_H-M   'P 1'
#
loop_
_entity.id
_entity.type
_entity.pdbx_description
1 polymer ?
#
loop_
_entity_poly.entity_id
_entity_poly.type
_entity_poly.pdbx_seq_one_letter_code
_entity_poly.pdbx_strand_id
1 'polypeptide(L)'
;MAERLVGKPAPEFTMETVTGDGTDFSKASLTDYRGKWLVFFFYPLDFTFVCPTEITALSDAYEQFKALDAEILGVSTDSIHSHKEETLRVLQALQSGGLCAMNWKPGDKNLVTN
;
A
#
# COMPACT_ATOMS: atom_id res chain seq x y z
N MET A 1 23.93 1.65 -14.40
CA MET A 1 24.13 3.04 -13.95
C MET A 1 22.79 3.58 -13.52
N ALA A 2 22.71 4.26 -12.37
CA ALA A 2 21.47 4.91 -11.95
C ALA A 2 21.25 6.18 -12.78
N GLU A 3 20.15 6.24 -13.52
CA GLU A 3 19.76 7.43 -14.28
C GLU A 3 18.89 8.34 -13.39
N ARG A 4 19.12 9.66 -13.44
CA ARG A 4 18.26 10.62 -12.73
C ARG A 4 16.90 10.70 -13.43
N LEU A 5 15.84 10.35 -12.70
CA LEU A 5 14.45 10.40 -13.16
C LEU A 5 13.70 11.67 -12.74
N VAL A 6 14.17 12.38 -11.70
CA VAL A 6 13.51 13.58 -11.17
C VAL A 6 13.44 14.69 -12.23
N GLY A 7 12.21 15.19 -12.47
CA GLY A 7 11.92 16.25 -13.44
C GLY A 7 11.66 15.74 -14.87
N LYS A 8 11.79 14.43 -15.11
CA LYS A 8 11.36 13.78 -16.35
C LYS A 8 9.92 13.26 -16.20
N PRO A 9 9.21 13.03 -17.31
CA PRO A 9 7.95 12.29 -17.28
C PRO A 9 8.14 10.93 -16.58
N ALA A 10 7.17 10.57 -15.72
CA ALA A 10 7.17 9.26 -15.08
C ALA A 10 7.09 8.14 -16.13
N PRO A 11 7.83 7.03 -15.97
CA PRO A 11 7.73 5.89 -16.88
C PRO A 11 6.31 5.35 -16.94
N GLU A 12 5.82 5.07 -18.15
CA GLU A 12 4.53 4.42 -18.33
C GLU A 12 4.51 3.04 -17.67
N PHE A 13 3.41 2.72 -17.00
CA PHE A 13 3.20 1.42 -16.38
C PHE A 13 1.77 0.97 -16.56
N THR A 14 1.60 -0.34 -16.49
CA THR A 14 0.32 -1.01 -16.42
C THR A 14 0.51 -2.28 -15.64
N MET A 15 -0.15 -2.39 -14.49
CA MET A 15 0.06 -3.48 -13.53
C MET A 15 -1.26 -3.92 -12.93
N GLU A 16 -1.32 -5.19 -12.51
CA GLU A 16 -2.45 -5.70 -11.74
C GLU A 16 -2.33 -5.23 -10.29
N THR A 17 -3.46 -4.97 -9.65
CA THR A 17 -3.52 -4.43 -8.28
C THR A 17 -4.63 -5.10 -7.51
N VAL A 18 -4.56 -5.04 -6.18
CA VAL A 18 -5.67 -5.40 -5.31
C VAL A 18 -6.41 -4.12 -4.93
N THR A 19 -7.74 -4.20 -4.75
CA THR A 19 -8.52 -3.10 -4.21
C THR A 19 -8.19 -2.87 -2.72
N GLY A 20 -8.37 -1.63 -2.23
CA GLY A 20 -8.00 -1.28 -0.85
C GLY A 20 -8.77 -2.04 0.25
N ASP A 21 -9.90 -2.65 -0.09
CA ASP A 21 -10.70 -3.53 0.76
C ASP A 21 -10.26 -5.01 0.69
N GLY A 22 -9.28 -5.35 -0.16
CA GLY A 22 -8.72 -6.70 -0.27
C GLY A 22 -9.67 -7.74 -0.86
N THR A 23 -10.77 -7.32 -1.49
CA THR A 23 -11.81 -8.24 -1.99
C THR A 23 -11.54 -8.66 -3.43
N ASP A 24 -11.19 -7.71 -4.29
CA ASP A 24 -11.12 -7.86 -5.73
C ASP A 24 -9.75 -7.50 -6.32
N PHE A 25 -9.50 -8.05 -7.50
CA PHE A 25 -8.35 -7.70 -8.33
C PHE A 25 -8.77 -6.67 -9.37
N SER A 26 -7.91 -5.69 -9.59
CA SER A 26 -8.10 -4.61 -10.56
C SER A 26 -6.80 -4.38 -11.33
N LYS A 27 -6.79 -3.36 -12.18
CA LYS A 27 -5.65 -2.97 -13.00
C LYS A 27 -5.42 -1.48 -12.84
N ALA A 28 -4.17 -1.09 -12.63
CA ALA A 28 -3.76 0.30 -12.52
C ALA A 28 -2.78 0.63 -13.64
N SER A 29 -3.00 1.76 -14.29
CA SER A 29 -2.11 2.32 -15.30
C SER A 29 -1.78 3.77 -14.96
N LEU A 30 -0.62 4.25 -15.41
CA LEU A 30 -0.24 5.65 -15.17
C LEU A 30 -1.25 6.64 -15.78
N THR A 31 -1.94 6.24 -16.84
CA THR A 31 -2.98 7.05 -17.49
C THR A 31 -4.21 7.29 -16.61
N ASP A 32 -4.51 6.37 -15.70
CA ASP A 32 -5.69 6.49 -14.80
C ASP A 32 -5.54 7.65 -13.80
N TYR A 33 -4.30 8.08 -13.56
CA TYR A 33 -3.96 9.16 -12.62
C TYR A 33 -3.70 10.50 -13.30
N ARG A 34 -3.93 10.62 -14.62
CA ARG A 34 -3.73 11.89 -15.34
C ARG A 34 -4.67 12.97 -14.81
N GLY A 35 -4.11 14.15 -14.54
CA GLY A 35 -4.85 15.27 -13.97
C GLY A 35 -4.89 15.29 -12.45
N LYS A 36 -4.47 14.20 -11.79
CA LYS A 36 -4.31 14.09 -10.33
C LYS A 36 -2.83 13.98 -9.96
N TRP A 37 -2.51 14.23 -8.70
CA TRP A 37 -1.22 13.83 -8.13
C TRP A 37 -1.21 12.33 -7.85
N LEU A 38 -0.06 11.69 -8.06
CA LEU A 38 0.14 10.28 -7.73
C LEU A 38 1.34 10.15 -6.80
N VAL A 39 1.09 9.68 -5.58
CA VAL A 39 2.13 9.22 -4.65
C VAL A 39 2.41 7.76 -4.96
N PHE A 40 3.47 7.52 -5.74
CA PHE A 40 3.91 6.19 -6.14
C PHE A 40 5.05 5.74 -5.24
N PHE A 41 4.77 4.84 -4.29
CA PHE A 41 5.74 4.40 -3.29
C PHE A 41 6.08 2.93 -3.44
N PHE A 42 7.35 2.59 -3.22
CA PHE A 42 7.85 1.24 -3.31
C PHE A 42 8.26 0.73 -1.94
N TYR A 43 7.86 -0.49 -1.62
CA TYR A 43 8.27 -1.18 -0.40
C TYR A 43 8.86 -2.56 -0.76
N PRO A 44 9.78 -3.09 0.06
CA PRO A 44 10.64 -4.18 -0.38
C PRO A 44 9.93 -5.52 -0.48
N LEU A 45 9.06 -5.86 0.47
CA LEU A 45 8.40 -7.16 0.52
C LEU A 45 7.18 -7.14 1.47
N ASP A 46 6.09 -7.76 1.04
CA ASP A 46 4.90 -8.05 1.85
C ASP A 46 5.29 -8.84 3.11
N PHE A 47 4.50 -8.67 4.18
CA PHE A 47 4.67 -9.41 5.44
C PHE A 47 5.98 -9.16 6.18
N THR A 48 6.74 -8.11 5.86
CA THR A 48 8.00 -7.76 6.54
C THR A 48 7.84 -6.72 7.66
N PHE A 49 8.94 -6.48 8.40
CA PHE A 49 8.97 -5.59 9.58
C PHE A 49 8.72 -4.11 9.26
N VAL A 50 8.94 -3.70 8.01
CA VAL A 50 8.68 -2.35 7.52
C VAL A 50 7.43 -2.42 6.65
N CYS A 51 6.24 -2.58 7.25
CA CYS A 51 5.00 -2.56 6.47
C CYS A 51 3.67 -2.32 7.17
N PRO A 52 3.46 -2.45 8.50
CA PRO A 52 2.21 -1.95 9.05
C PRO A 52 2.24 -0.42 9.16
N THR A 53 3.28 0.19 9.74
CA THR A 53 3.23 1.62 10.09
C THR A 53 3.18 2.57 8.90
N GLU A 54 3.89 2.31 7.81
CA GLU A 54 3.90 3.20 6.64
C GLU A 54 2.61 3.06 5.82
N ILE A 55 2.17 1.82 5.56
CA ILE A 55 0.93 1.55 4.84
C ILE A 55 -0.27 2.04 5.66
N THR A 56 -0.31 1.79 6.98
CA THR A 56 -1.39 2.31 7.83
C THR A 56 -1.35 3.82 7.94
N ALA A 57 -0.18 4.45 8.09
CA ALA A 57 -0.10 5.91 8.15
C ALA A 57 -0.55 6.57 6.84
N LEU A 58 -0.20 5.99 5.69
CA LEU A 58 -0.68 6.46 4.39
C LEU A 58 -2.19 6.22 4.22
N SER A 59 -2.70 5.11 4.73
CA SER A 59 -4.14 4.80 4.74
C SER A 59 -4.92 5.78 5.63
N ASP A 60 -4.44 6.04 6.85
CA ASP A 60 -5.04 7.02 7.79
C ASP A 60 -5.01 8.44 7.21
N ALA A 61 -3.95 8.78 6.48
CA ALA A 61 -3.79 10.07 5.81
C ALA A 61 -4.51 10.14 4.44
N TYR A 62 -5.09 9.04 3.94
CA TYR A 62 -5.62 8.96 2.58
C TYR A 62 -6.65 10.05 2.28
N GLU A 63 -7.54 10.37 3.24
CA GLU A 63 -8.51 11.46 3.07
C GLU A 63 -7.85 12.83 2.91
N GLN A 64 -6.68 13.05 3.51
CA GLN A 64 -5.90 14.29 3.32
C GLN A 64 -5.30 14.36 1.92
N PHE A 65 -4.75 13.25 1.41
CA PHE A 65 -4.24 13.18 0.04
C PHE A 65 -5.37 13.37 -0.98
N LYS A 66 -6.51 12.73 -0.76
CA LYS A 66 -7.70 12.87 -1.60
C LYS A 66 -8.22 14.31 -1.64
N ALA A 67 -8.20 15.02 -0.51
CA ALA A 67 -8.55 16.43 -0.44
C ALA A 67 -7.59 17.34 -1.24
N LEU A 68 -6.36 16.88 -1.49
CA LEU A 68 -5.35 17.55 -2.31
C LEU A 68 -5.33 17.06 -3.76
N ASP A 69 -6.35 16.33 -4.20
CA ASP A 69 -6.44 15.70 -5.52
C ASP A 69 -5.24 14.77 -5.81
N ALA A 70 -4.84 14.01 -4.78
CA ALA A 70 -3.76 13.04 -4.83
C ALA A 70 -4.26 11.61 -4.54
N GLU A 71 -3.78 10.66 -5.32
CA GLU A 71 -3.96 9.23 -5.10
C GLU A 71 -2.65 8.59 -4.62
N ILE A 72 -2.74 7.45 -3.95
CA ILE A 72 -1.60 6.70 -3.43
C ILE A 72 -1.59 5.31 -4.06
N LEU A 73 -0.43 4.87 -4.55
CA LEU A 73 -0.24 3.54 -5.10
C LEU A 73 1.05 2.94 -4.51
N GLY A 74 0.88 1.84 -3.76
CA GLY A 74 1.97 1.07 -3.17
C GLY A 74 2.37 -0.11 -4.04
N VAL A 75 3.68 -0.30 -4.23
CA VAL A 75 4.22 -1.34 -5.11
C VAL A 75 5.33 -2.12 -4.42
N SER A 76 5.28 -3.45 -4.53
CA SER A 76 6.41 -4.33 -4.24
C SER A 76 6.65 -5.28 -5.42
N THR A 77 7.58 -6.23 -5.24
CA THR A 77 7.84 -7.30 -6.20
C THR A 77 7.04 -8.57 -5.92
N ASP A 78 6.10 -8.53 -4.98
CA ASP A 78 5.30 -9.67 -4.57
C ASP A 78 4.19 -10.02 -5.57
N SER A 79 3.59 -11.18 -5.36
CA SER A 79 2.44 -11.60 -6.16
C SER A 79 1.18 -10.84 -5.74
N ILE A 80 0.22 -10.69 -6.67
CA ILE A 80 -1.08 -10.09 -6.37
C ILE A 80 -1.85 -10.82 -5.26
N HIS A 81 -1.60 -12.13 -5.09
CA HIS A 81 -2.20 -12.93 -4.02
C HIS A 81 -1.60 -12.57 -2.66
N SER A 82 -0.27 -12.36 -2.62
CA SER A 82 0.42 -11.86 -1.43
C SER A 82 -0.15 -10.51 -0.99
N HIS A 83 -0.33 -9.59 -1.94
CA HIS A 83 -0.91 -8.27 -1.67
C HIS A 83 -2.32 -8.36 -1.12
N LYS A 84 -3.13 -9.30 -1.61
CA LYS A 84 -4.50 -9.52 -1.10
C LYS A 84 -4.47 -10.00 0.35
N GLU A 85 -3.63 -10.99 0.63
CA GLU A 85 -3.48 -11.52 1.99
C GLU A 85 -2.93 -10.46 2.96
N GLU A 86 -1.95 -9.66 2.54
CA GLU A 86 -1.42 -8.57 3.36
C GLU A 86 -2.45 -7.46 3.58
N THR A 87 -3.19 -7.06 2.55
CA THR A 87 -4.28 -6.06 2.68
C THR A 87 -5.33 -6.53 3.69
N LEU A 88 -5.80 -7.78 3.56
CA LEU A 88 -6.76 -8.36 4.51
C LEU A 88 -6.19 -8.45 5.92
N ARG A 89 -4.91 -8.82 6.06
CA ARG A 89 -4.22 -8.88 7.35
C ARG A 89 -4.13 -7.50 8.00
N VAL A 90 -3.76 -6.46 7.25
CA VAL A 90 -3.68 -5.07 7.74
C VAL A 90 -5.06 -4.57 8.14
N LEU A 91 -6.12 -4.86 7.36
CA LEU A 91 -7.49 -4.48 7.71
C LEU A 91 -7.96 -5.17 9.01
N GLN A 92 -7.70 -6.46 9.16
CA GLN A 92 -8.02 -7.21 10.38
C GLN A 92 -7.23 -6.69 11.60
N ALA A 93 -5.98 -6.32 11.39
CA ALA A 93 -5.12 -5.70 12.40
C ALA A 93 -5.65 -4.32 12.85
N LEU A 94 -6.08 -3.48 11.91
CA LEU A 94 -6.68 -2.18 12.23
C LEU A 94 -7.98 -2.35 13.04
N GLN A 95 -8.82 -3.31 12.66
CA GLN A 95 -10.04 -3.64 13.40
C GLN A 95 -9.78 -4.16 14.82
N SER A 96 -8.62 -4.76 15.08
CA SER A 96 -8.24 -5.23 16.42
C SER A 96 -7.65 -4.12 17.30
N GLY A 97 -7.42 -2.91 16.76
CA GLY A 97 -7.06 -1.72 17.52
C GLY A 97 -5.59 -1.64 17.97
N GLY A 98 -4.66 -2.36 17.32
CA GLY A 98 -3.24 -2.28 17.65
C GLY A 98 -2.30 -2.69 16.50
N LEU A 99 -1.01 -2.39 16.65
CA LEU A 99 0.02 -2.80 15.68
C LEU A 99 0.16 -4.33 15.68
N CYS A 100 0.36 -4.96 14.53
CA CYS A 100 0.41 -6.42 14.44
C CYS A 100 1.81 -6.94 14.10
N ALA A 101 2.23 -8.02 14.77
CA ALA A 101 3.54 -8.66 14.57
C ALA A 101 3.60 -9.44 13.24
N MET A 102 4.81 -9.77 12.79
CA MET A 102 5.04 -10.67 11.64
C MET A 102 4.37 -12.03 11.91
N ASN A 103 3.47 -12.45 11.02
CA ASN A 103 2.60 -13.64 11.15
C ASN A 103 1.38 -13.53 12.08
N TRP A 104 0.95 -12.32 12.45
CA TRP A 104 -0.29 -12.14 13.21
C TRP A 104 -1.49 -12.74 12.46
N LYS A 105 -2.29 -13.53 13.17
CA LYS A 105 -3.55 -14.10 12.70
C LYS A 105 -4.73 -13.56 13.52
N PRO A 106 -5.95 -13.58 12.99
CA PRO A 106 -7.15 -13.26 13.76
C PRO A 106 -7.18 -14.01 15.10
N GLY A 107 -7.13 -13.27 16.20
CA GLY A 107 -7.10 -13.81 17.57
C GLY A 107 -5.73 -13.74 18.26
N ASP A 108 -4.65 -13.42 17.54
CA ASP A 108 -3.33 -13.21 18.14
C ASP A 108 -3.26 -11.86 18.88
N LYS A 109 -2.34 -11.76 19.85
CA LYS A 109 -2.13 -10.51 20.60
C LYS A 109 -1.48 -9.45 19.70
N ASN A 110 -2.00 -8.22 19.76
CA ASN A 110 -1.38 -7.07 19.13
C ASN A 110 -0.07 -6.70 19.84
N LEU A 111 0.84 -6.06 19.10
CA LEU A 111 2.01 -5.40 19.65
C LEU A 111 1.55 -4.28 20.58
N VAL A 112 2.02 -4.33 21.82
CA VAL A 112 1.86 -3.26 22.79
C VAL A 112 2.93 -2.21 22.52
N THR A 113 2.51 -0.99 22.19
CA THR A 113 3.37 0.19 22.23
C THR A 113 3.47 0.63 23.69
N ASN A 114 4.65 0.47 24.30
CA ASN A 114 4.98 1.15 25.56
C ASN A 114 5.14 2.65 25.33
#